data_AF-A0A2I0PPR0-F1
#
_entry.id   AF-A0A2I0PPR0-F1
#
_cell.length_a   1.000
_cell.length_b   1.000
_cell.length_c   1.000
_cell.angle_alpha   90.00
_cell.angle_beta   90.00
_cell.angle_gamma   90.00
#
_symmetry.space_group_name_H-M   'P 1'
#
loop_
_entity.id
_entity.type
_entity.pdbx_description
1 polymer ?
#
loop_
_entity_poly.entity_id
_entity_poly.type
_entity_poly.pdbx_seq_one_letter_code
_entity_poly.pdbx_strand_id
1 'polypeptide(L)'
;MRDYKHIETCVGNYIASHYSRAIEVGIGRNEVAARIVRDAGRLVRCTDVKALEIFSGLPFSRDDIFSPDLSLYDGVEVIYAIRPAIEMIPPLIELARRVNADLVVYHLGFESWENGGEIIDCGVLLHRYHVRSEPVKQG
;
A
#
# COMPACT_ATOMS: atom_id res chain seq x y z
N MET A 1 16.56 13.18 7.84
CA MET A 1 16.42 12.95 6.38
C MET A 1 16.97 11.57 5.92
N ARG A 2 17.90 10.93 6.65
CA ARG A 2 18.37 9.57 6.33
C ARG A 2 17.32 8.49 6.64
N ASP A 3 16.54 8.67 7.71
CA ASP A 3 15.60 7.65 8.18
C ASP A 3 14.34 7.54 7.29
N TYR A 4 13.89 8.66 6.73
CA TYR A 4 12.81 8.77 5.72
C TYR A 4 13.16 8.20 4.34
N LYS A 5 14.38 7.71 4.14
CA LYS A 5 14.68 6.89 2.98
C LYS A 5 14.75 5.42 3.37
N HIS A 6 15.14 5.13 4.61
CA HIS A 6 15.25 3.77 5.09
C HIS A 6 13.88 3.07 5.16
N ILE A 7 12.87 3.74 5.73
CA ILE A 7 11.51 3.19 5.87
C ILE A 7 10.95 2.84 4.48
N GLU A 8 10.89 3.82 3.58
CA GLU A 8 10.32 3.67 2.25
C GLU A 8 11.14 2.68 1.40
N THR A 9 12.44 2.55 1.65
CA THR A 9 13.27 1.51 1.03
C THR A 9 12.91 0.13 1.55
N CYS A 10 12.77 -0.06 2.86
CA CYS A 10 12.36 -1.33 3.45
C CYS A 10 10.96 -1.74 2.95
N VAL A 11 9.99 -0.82 2.99
CA VAL A 11 8.63 -1.08 2.51
C VAL A 11 8.64 -1.42 1.01
N GLY A 12 9.30 -0.60 0.19
CA GLY A 12 9.38 -0.82 -1.25
C GLY A 12 10.01 -2.17 -1.61
N ASN A 13 11.12 -2.54 -0.94
CA ASN A 13 11.78 -3.83 -1.15
C ASN A 13 10.90 -5.02 -0.72
N TYR A 14 10.20 -4.89 0.41
CA TYR A 14 9.26 -5.92 0.86
C TYR A 14 8.15 -6.12 -0.17
N ILE A 15 7.48 -5.05 -0.58
CA ILE A 15 6.41 -5.13 -1.58
C ILE A 15 6.91 -5.73 -2.89
N ALA A 16 8.08 -5.28 -3.38
CA ALA A 16 8.67 -5.76 -4.64
C ALA A 16 9.07 -7.24 -4.63
N SER A 17 9.37 -7.79 -3.45
CA SER A 17 9.82 -9.19 -3.29
C SER A 17 8.66 -10.16 -3.14
N HIS A 18 7.51 -9.69 -2.64
CA HIS A 18 6.36 -10.53 -2.29
C HIS A 18 5.17 -10.42 -3.26
N TYR A 19 5.08 -9.31 -4.02
CA TYR A 19 3.94 -9.04 -4.88
C TYR A 19 4.34 -8.60 -6.28
N SER A 20 3.51 -8.93 -7.26
CA SER A 20 3.67 -8.54 -8.67
C SER A 20 2.83 -7.34 -9.05
N ARG A 21 1.70 -7.11 -8.38
CA ARG A 21 0.78 -5.98 -8.62
C ARG A 21 0.42 -5.31 -7.30
N ALA A 22 0.84 -4.06 -7.13
CA ALA A 22 0.66 -3.30 -5.91
C ALA A 22 -0.03 -1.96 -6.14
N ILE A 23 -0.75 -1.47 -5.14
CA ILE A 23 -1.25 -0.09 -5.11
C ILE A 23 -0.77 0.61 -3.85
N GLU A 24 -0.13 1.76 -4.01
CA GLU A 24 0.18 2.67 -2.91
C GLU A 24 -0.96 3.67 -2.72
N VAL A 25 -1.62 3.63 -1.56
CA VAL A 25 -2.66 4.60 -1.20
C VAL A 25 -2.06 5.69 -0.31
N GLY A 26 -2.28 6.95 -0.69
CA GLY A 26 -1.77 8.11 0.04
C GLY A 26 -0.28 8.37 -0.20
N ILE A 27 0.19 8.22 -1.44
CA ILE A 27 1.62 8.39 -1.81
C ILE A 27 2.20 9.75 -1.39
N GLY A 28 1.36 10.79 -1.36
CA GLY A 28 1.83 12.15 -1.09
C GLY A 28 2.99 12.55 -2.00
N ARG A 29 4.01 13.17 -1.41
CA ARG A 29 5.22 13.62 -2.16
C ARG A 29 6.40 12.66 -2.06
N ASN A 30 6.23 11.50 -1.43
CA ASN A 30 7.33 10.55 -1.24
C ASN A 30 7.16 9.33 -2.15
N GLU A 31 7.73 9.43 -3.34
CA GLU A 31 7.61 8.38 -4.37
C GLU A 31 8.62 7.23 -4.18
N VAL A 32 9.41 7.18 -3.11
CA VAL A 32 10.55 6.26 -2.97
C VAL A 32 10.11 4.79 -3.00
N ALA A 33 9.08 4.41 -2.24
CA ALA A 33 8.64 3.02 -2.15
C ALA A 33 8.08 2.53 -3.48
N ALA A 34 7.12 3.24 -4.07
CA ALA A 34 6.58 2.89 -5.39
C ALA A 34 7.65 2.86 -6.49
N ARG A 35 8.62 3.77 -6.48
CA ARG A 35 9.73 3.72 -7.44
C ARG A 35 10.53 2.42 -7.32
N ILE A 36 10.83 1.96 -6.10
CA ILE A 36 11.54 0.70 -5.89
C ILE A 36 10.73 -0.47 -6.44
N VAL A 37 9.42 -0.50 -6.17
CA VAL A 37 8.51 -1.54 -6.70
C VAL A 37 8.54 -1.57 -8.22
N ARG A 38 8.43 -0.41 -8.87
CA ARG A 38 8.50 -0.29 -10.33
C ARG A 38 9.87 -0.69 -10.88
N ASP A 39 10.95 -0.19 -10.29
CA ASP A 39 12.33 -0.41 -10.76
C ASP A 39 12.73 -1.89 -10.61
N ALA A 40 12.07 -2.65 -9.72
CA ALA A 40 12.15 -4.11 -9.62
C ALA A 40 11.30 -4.87 -10.67
N GLY A 41 10.68 -4.17 -11.61
CA GLY A 41 9.87 -4.74 -12.70
C GLY A 41 8.44 -5.14 -12.28
N ARG A 42 7.95 -4.65 -11.15
CA ARG A 42 6.57 -4.94 -10.68
C ARG A 42 5.59 -3.86 -11.16
N LEU A 43 4.32 -4.22 -11.25
CA LEU A 43 3.26 -3.28 -11.58
C LEU A 43 2.85 -2.53 -10.31
N VAL A 44 2.94 -1.22 -10.35
CA VAL A 44 2.50 -0.34 -9.25
C VAL A 44 1.70 0.83 -9.76
N ARG A 45 0.60 1.14 -9.07
CA ARG A 45 -0.19 2.37 -9.22
C ARG A 45 -0.23 3.10 -7.89
N CYS A 46 -0.29 4.42 -7.95
CA CYS A 46 -0.31 5.28 -6.78
C CYS A 46 -1.61 6.08 -6.75
N THR A 47 -2.21 6.24 -5.58
CA THR A 47 -3.40 7.07 -5.38
C THR A 47 -3.19 8.09 -4.26
N ASP A 48 -3.87 9.21 -4.36
CA ASP A 48 -3.97 10.22 -3.30
C ASP A 48 -5.26 11.03 -3.50
N VAL A 49 -5.86 11.52 -2.41
CA VAL A 49 -7.06 12.38 -2.48
C VAL A 49 -6.74 13.73 -3.14
N LYS A 50 -5.48 14.17 -3.05
CA LYS A 50 -4.97 15.39 -3.68
C LYS A 50 -4.50 15.06 -5.10
N ALA A 51 -4.76 15.97 -6.04
CA ALA A 51 -4.05 15.93 -7.31
C ALA A 51 -2.59 16.33 -7.08
N LEU A 52 -1.66 15.43 -7.43
CA LEU A 52 -0.23 15.61 -7.21
C LEU A 52 0.51 15.48 -8.55
N GLU A 53 1.56 16.28 -8.71
CA GLU A 53 2.53 16.07 -9.79
C GLU A 53 3.48 14.95 -9.35
N ILE A 54 3.47 13.85 -10.11
CA ILE A 54 4.34 12.70 -9.89
C ILE A 54 5.52 12.80 -10.84
N PHE A 55 6.70 13.09 -10.29
CA PHE A 55 7.88 13.42 -11.09
C PHE A 55 8.59 12.20 -11.65
N SER A 56 8.39 11.03 -11.05
CA SER A 56 9.03 9.80 -11.52
C SER A 56 8.31 9.09 -12.66
N GLY A 57 7.13 9.57 -13.09
CA GLY A 57 6.32 8.92 -14.14
C GLY A 57 5.60 7.65 -13.67
N LEU A 58 5.42 7.47 -12.35
CA LEU A 58 4.57 6.40 -11.82
C LEU A 58 3.10 6.60 -12.24
N PRO A 59 2.37 5.52 -12.57
CA PRO A 59 0.93 5.60 -12.78
C PRO A 59 0.23 6.17 -11.56
N PHE A 60 -0.47 7.29 -11.72
CA PHE A 60 -1.16 7.99 -10.64
C PHE A 60 -2.64 8.19 -10.95
N SER A 61 -3.47 8.13 -9.92
CA SER A 61 -4.90 8.43 -10.03
C SER A 61 -5.36 9.14 -8.76
N ARG A 62 -6.06 10.27 -8.91
CA ARG A 62 -6.68 10.93 -7.77
C ARG A 62 -7.87 10.08 -7.32
N ASP A 63 -7.85 9.64 -6.07
CA ASP A 63 -8.88 8.77 -5.51
C ASP A 63 -9.05 9.06 -4.01
N ASP A 64 -10.28 9.02 -3.53
CA ASP A 64 -10.60 9.22 -2.13
C ASP A 64 -10.81 7.86 -1.46
N ILE A 65 -9.95 7.50 -0.49
CA ILE A 65 -10.08 6.21 0.20
C ILE A 65 -11.40 6.06 0.96
N PHE A 66 -12.07 7.16 1.32
CA PHE A 66 -13.39 7.12 1.95
C PHE A 66 -14.52 6.86 0.94
N SER A 67 -14.26 7.03 -0.35
CA SER A 67 -15.20 6.74 -1.45
C SER A 67 -14.42 6.25 -2.69
N PRO A 68 -13.77 5.08 -2.63
CA PRO A 68 -12.79 4.67 -3.63
C PRO A 68 -13.46 4.22 -4.92
N ASP A 69 -12.89 4.58 -6.07
CA ASP A 69 -13.24 3.99 -7.35
C ASP A 69 -12.63 2.59 -7.47
N LEU A 70 -13.45 1.56 -7.24
CA LEU A 70 -13.03 0.16 -7.26
C LEU A 70 -12.39 -0.28 -8.59
N SER A 71 -12.68 0.39 -9.70
CA SER A 71 -12.08 0.06 -11.00
C SER A 71 -10.56 0.28 -11.04
N LEU A 72 -10.04 1.14 -10.15
CA LEU A 72 -8.60 1.41 -10.03
C LEU A 72 -7.83 0.25 -9.37
N TYR A 73 -8.54 -0.63 -8.65
CA TYR A 73 -7.98 -1.66 -7.79
C TYR A 73 -8.10 -3.07 -8.38
N ASP A 74 -8.49 -3.18 -9.66
CA ASP A 74 -8.73 -4.48 -10.31
C ASP A 74 -7.46 -5.35 -10.40
N GLY A 75 -7.59 -6.59 -9.93
CA GLY A 75 -6.52 -7.59 -9.89
C GLY A 75 -5.30 -7.17 -9.07
N VAL A 76 -5.43 -6.23 -8.13
CA VAL A 76 -4.33 -5.87 -7.23
C VAL A 76 -4.06 -7.02 -6.24
N GLU A 77 -2.79 -7.30 -5.95
CA GLU A 77 -2.42 -8.34 -4.99
C GLU A 77 -2.21 -7.77 -3.58
N VAL A 78 -1.74 -6.52 -3.51
CA VAL A 78 -1.52 -5.80 -2.25
C VAL A 78 -1.87 -4.33 -2.39
N ILE A 79 -2.60 -3.83 -1.40
CA ILE A 79 -2.74 -2.42 -1.12
C ILE A 79 -1.76 -2.11 0.03
N TYR A 80 -0.93 -1.09 -0.15
CA TYR A 80 -0.06 -0.63 0.91
C TYR A 80 -0.17 0.88 1.15
N ALA A 81 0.06 1.27 2.41
CA ALA A 81 0.05 2.66 2.81
C ALA A 81 1.20 2.94 3.80
N ILE A 82 1.91 4.05 3.60
CA ILE A 82 3.01 4.48 4.45
C ILE A 82 2.56 5.69 5.25
N ARG A 83 2.41 5.49 6.56
CA ARG A 83 1.96 6.50 7.54
C ARG A 83 0.60 7.11 7.17
N PRO A 84 -0.43 6.30 6.86
CA PRO A 84 -1.78 6.81 6.69
C PRO A 84 -2.28 7.42 8.00
N ALA A 85 -3.24 8.34 7.91
CA ALA A 85 -3.95 8.81 9.09
C ALA A 85 -4.79 7.66 9.68
N ILE A 86 -4.96 7.63 11.00
CA ILE A 86 -5.59 6.49 11.70
C ILE A 86 -7.03 6.24 11.22
N GLU A 87 -7.75 7.31 10.86
CA GLU A 87 -9.09 7.26 10.29
C GLU A 87 -9.17 6.59 8.91
N MET A 88 -8.04 6.47 8.20
CA MET A 88 -7.98 5.79 6.91
C MET A 88 -7.86 4.27 7.05
N ILE A 89 -7.51 3.74 8.23
CA ILE A 89 -7.31 2.31 8.39
C ILE A 89 -8.59 1.49 8.17
N PRO A 90 -9.75 1.85 8.77
CA PRO A 90 -11.00 1.13 8.49
C PRO A 90 -11.40 1.10 7.00
N PRO A 91 -11.41 2.22 6.23
CA PRO A 91 -11.73 2.14 4.80
C PRO A 91 -10.65 1.42 3.98
N LEU A 92 -9.37 1.46 4.36
CA LEU A 92 -8.33 0.63 3.74
C LEU A 92 -8.62 -0.86 3.92
N ILE A 93 -9.00 -1.30 5.12
CA ILE A 93 -9.37 -2.69 5.41
C ILE A 93 -10.57 -3.11 4.57
N GLU A 94 -11.60 -2.28 4.52
CA GLU A 94 -12.81 -2.57 3.75
C GLU A 94 -12.52 -2.62 2.24
N LEU A 95 -11.69 -1.71 1.73
CA LEU A 95 -11.26 -1.73 0.33
C LEU A 95 -10.49 -3.01 0.00
N ALA A 96 -9.48 -3.36 0.80
CA ALA A 96 -8.68 -4.57 0.60
C ALA A 96 -9.55 -5.83 0.60
N ARG A 97 -10.56 -5.89 1.49
CA ARG A 97 -11.55 -6.97 1.53
C ARG A 97 -12.40 -7.03 0.27
N ARG A 98 -12.85 -5.88 -0.25
CA ARG A 98 -13.70 -5.81 -1.47
C ARG A 98 -12.97 -6.27 -2.72
N VAL A 99 -11.67 -6.00 -2.81
CA VAL A 99 -10.86 -6.33 -4.00
C VAL A 99 -10.02 -7.59 -3.81
N ASN A 100 -10.16 -8.28 -2.67
CA ASN A 100 -9.42 -9.47 -2.29
C ASN A 100 -7.89 -9.31 -2.42
N ALA A 101 -7.35 -8.28 -1.78
CA ALA A 101 -5.93 -7.96 -1.77
C ALA A 101 -5.36 -7.95 -0.35
N ASP A 102 -4.07 -8.23 -0.19
CA ASP A 102 -3.42 -8.01 1.10
C ASP A 102 -3.47 -6.51 1.45
N LEU A 103 -3.57 -6.19 2.74
CA LEU A 103 -3.39 -4.82 3.23
C LEU A 103 -2.18 -4.74 4.14
N VAL A 104 -1.16 -3.99 3.71
CA VAL A 104 0.09 -3.80 4.45
C VAL A 104 0.28 -2.33 4.78
N VAL A 105 0.43 -2.00 6.07
CA VAL A 105 0.54 -0.62 6.55
C VAL A 105 1.82 -0.45 7.35
N TYR A 106 2.57 0.59 7.05
CA TYR A 106 3.60 1.10 7.97
C TYR A 106 3.04 2.29 8.75
N HIS A 107 3.02 2.22 10.08
CA HIS A 107 2.52 3.30 10.93
C HIS A 107 3.62 4.26 11.39
N LEU A 108 3.21 5.46 11.83
CA LEU A 108 4.12 6.38 12.49
C LEU A 108 4.21 6.03 13.99
N GLY A 109 5.39 5.58 14.44
CA GLY A 109 5.61 5.27 15.86
C GLY A 109 4.84 4.03 16.33
N PHE A 110 4.12 4.14 17.44
CA PHE A 110 3.37 3.03 18.06
C PHE A 110 1.87 3.08 17.76
N GLU A 111 1.45 3.89 16.79
CA GLU A 111 0.05 4.01 16.41
C GLU A 111 -0.35 2.77 15.62
N SER A 112 -1.33 2.00 16.09
CA SER A 112 -1.92 0.91 15.32
C SER A 112 -3.43 0.89 15.54
N TRP A 113 -4.19 0.59 14.49
CA TRP A 113 -5.62 0.32 14.61
C TRP A 113 -5.87 -1.03 15.28
N GLU A 114 -6.76 -1.07 16.28
CA GLU A 114 -7.11 -2.28 17.05
C GLU A 114 -5.88 -3.09 17.52
N ASN A 115 -5.81 -4.39 17.21
CA ASN A 115 -4.69 -5.25 17.57
C ASN A 115 -3.49 -5.12 16.60
N GLY A 116 -3.57 -4.24 15.60
CA GLY A 116 -2.52 -4.04 14.62
C GLY A 116 -2.41 -5.11 13.53
N GLY A 117 -3.28 -6.13 13.50
CA GLY A 117 -3.12 -7.25 12.58
C GLY A 117 -1.83 -8.05 12.83
N GLU A 118 -1.32 -8.69 11.79
CA GLU A 118 -0.05 -9.43 11.84
C GLU A 118 1.14 -8.50 11.70
N ILE A 119 2.18 -8.73 12.48
CA ILE A 119 3.44 -7.97 12.38
C ILE A 119 4.39 -8.67 11.43
N ILE A 120 4.90 -7.90 10.46
CA ILE A 120 5.96 -8.31 9.54
C ILE A 120 7.19 -7.45 9.81
N ASP A 121 8.31 -8.09 10.14
CA ASP A 121 9.61 -7.42 10.26
C ASP A 121 10.39 -7.53 8.94
N CYS A 122 10.56 -6.41 8.26
CA CYS A 122 11.39 -6.30 7.04
C CYS A 122 12.52 -5.26 7.20
N GLY A 123 13.02 -5.09 8.42
CA GLY A 123 13.89 -3.97 8.83
C GLY A 123 13.10 -2.75 9.33
N VAL A 124 11.79 -2.74 9.09
CA VAL A 124 10.78 -1.95 9.80
C VAL A 124 9.60 -2.84 10.12
N LEU A 125 8.79 -2.46 11.11
CA LEU A 125 7.59 -3.19 11.49
C LEU A 125 6.41 -2.75 10.61
N LEU A 126 5.96 -3.65 9.75
CA LEU A 126 4.73 -3.50 8.98
C LEU A 126 3.58 -4.23 9.69
N HIS A 127 2.38 -3.71 9.51
CA HIS A 127 1.13 -4.26 10.01
C HIS A 127 0.32 -4.78 8.83
N ARG A 128 0.09 -6.09 8.78
CA ARG A 128 -0.81 -6.70 7.80
C ARG A 128 -2.20 -6.87 8.40
N TYR A 129 -3.13 -6.06 7.92
CA TYR A 129 -4.50 -6.01 8.41
C TYR A 129 -5.45 -6.93 7.66
N HIS A 130 -5.14 -7.26 6.42
CA HIS A 130 -5.92 -8.19 5.62
C HIS A 130 -4.98 -9.10 4.83
N VAL A 131 -5.33 -10.38 4.76
CA VAL A 131 -4.70 -11.38 3.91
C VAL A 131 -5.72 -11.78 2.86
N ARG A 132 -5.35 -11.65 1.59
CA ARG A 132 -6.21 -12.08 0.48
C ARG A 132 -6.52 -13.56 0.60
N SER A 133 -7.75 -13.91 0.28
CA SER A 133 -8.14 -15.31 0.14
C SER A 133 -7.59 -15.87 -1.16
N GLU A 134 -7.18 -17.14 -1.18
CA GLU A 134 -6.88 -17.80 -2.45
C GLU A 134 -8.12 -17.74 -3.35
N PRO A 135 -7.96 -17.51 -4.66
CA PRO A 135 -9.08 -17.60 -5.58
C PRO A 135 -9.68 -19.00 -5.44
N VAL A 136 -10.96 -19.07 -5.10
CA VAL A 136 -11.70 -20.34 -5.10
C VAL A 136 -11.57 -20.89 -6.51
N LYS A 137 -10.82 -21.99 -6.66
CA LYS A 137 -10.77 -22.72 -7.93
C LYS A 137 -12.19 -23.19 -8.22
N GLN A 138 -12.88 -22.49 -9.12
CA GLN A 138 -14.09 -23.02 -9.73
C GLN A 138 -13.62 -24.19 -10.60
N GLY A 139 -13.93 -25.41 -10.14
CA GLY A 139 -13.74 -26.64 -10.90
C GLY A 139 -14.78 -26.82 -11.98
#